data_AF-A0A3D9RJX7-F1
#
_entry.id   AF-A0A3D9RJX7-F1
#
_cell.length_a   1.000
_cell.length_b   1.000
_cell.length_c   1.000
_cell.angle_alpha   90.00
_cell.angle_beta   90.00
_cell.angle_gamma   90.00
#
_symmetry.space_group_name_H-M   'P 1'
#
loop_
_entity.id
_entity.type
_entity.pdbx_description
1 polymer ?
#
loop_
_entity_poly.entity_id
_entity_poly.type
_entity_poly.pdbx_seq_one_letter_code
_entity_poly.pdbx_strand_id
1 'polypeptide(L)'
;MNRLGYTKYVAQGGDWGAVIADLMGVQQPKGLLGIHTNMPGAEPAAIAQAIQDGKGCPPDLTGDEKHACEQLAFLNTQLGYAELMGSRPQTLTGLADSPIGLAAFMLDHDAKSLELITRVFNGQTEGLTREDILDNISLYWLTNTAVSSARLYWENKHPFFSVKGVKLPVAVSAFPDELYQAPKSWAERAYPNLIYYNKLNKGGHFAAWEQPKLFVDELRNAFRTLR
;
A
#
# COMPACT_ATOMS: atom_id res chain seq x y z
N MET A 1 -7.94 -18.28 8.67
CA MET A 1 -8.55 -18.07 10.01
C MET A 1 -9.34 -19.26 10.52
N ASN A 2 -10.33 -19.80 9.79
CA ASN A 2 -11.09 -20.98 10.24
C ASN A 2 -10.23 -22.18 10.66
N ARG A 3 -9.22 -22.56 9.85
CA ARG A 3 -8.29 -23.66 10.20
C ARG A 3 -7.46 -23.42 11.46
N LEU A 4 -7.28 -22.16 11.86
CA LEU A 4 -6.58 -21.75 13.09
C LEU A 4 -7.53 -21.64 14.30
N GLY A 5 -8.84 -21.88 14.12
CA GLY A 5 -9.83 -21.79 15.20
C GLY A 5 -10.31 -20.37 15.54
N TYR A 6 -9.86 -19.33 14.84
CA TYR A 6 -10.30 -17.95 15.10
C TYR A 6 -11.71 -17.70 14.56
N THR A 7 -12.66 -17.57 15.49
CA THR A 7 -14.08 -17.25 15.20
C THR A 7 -14.38 -15.74 15.19
N LYS A 8 -13.44 -14.93 15.70
CA LYS A 8 -13.43 -13.47 15.67
C LYS A 8 -12.01 -13.01 15.35
N TYR A 9 -11.85 -12.20 14.33
CA TYR A 9 -10.54 -11.68 13.90
C TYR A 9 -10.69 -10.35 13.17
N VAL A 10 -9.58 -9.64 13.02
CA VAL A 10 -9.47 -8.44 12.19
C VAL A 10 -8.47 -8.72 11.06
N ALA A 11 -8.51 -7.92 9.98
CA ALA A 11 -7.51 -7.96 8.92
C ALA A 11 -6.75 -6.63 8.85
N GLN A 12 -5.50 -6.67 8.45
CA GLN A 12 -4.63 -5.51 8.32
C GLN A 12 -3.87 -5.63 7.01
N GLY A 13 -3.71 -4.53 6.27
CA GLY A 13 -2.78 -4.52 5.14
C GLY A 13 -2.43 -3.14 4.58
N GLY A 14 -1.18 -3.01 4.16
CA GLY A 14 -0.67 -2.03 3.19
C GLY A 14 -0.42 -2.70 1.84
N ASP A 15 -0.10 -1.92 0.79
CA ASP A 15 0.18 -2.44 -0.57
C ASP A 15 -0.85 -3.49 -1.05
N TRP A 16 -0.42 -4.64 -1.59
CA TRP A 16 -1.31 -5.75 -1.95
C TRP A 16 -2.17 -6.24 -0.78
N GLY A 17 -1.63 -6.20 0.44
CA GLY A 17 -2.38 -6.49 1.66
C GLY A 17 -3.57 -5.57 1.85
N ALA A 18 -3.49 -4.29 1.48
CA ALA A 18 -4.61 -3.35 1.54
C ALA A 18 -5.70 -3.70 0.53
N VAL A 19 -5.32 -4.06 -0.70
CA VAL A 19 -6.26 -4.54 -1.72
C VAL A 19 -6.99 -5.79 -1.24
N ILE A 20 -6.25 -6.76 -0.68
CA ILE A 20 -6.81 -7.99 -0.13
C ILE A 20 -7.71 -7.69 1.08
N ALA A 21 -7.29 -6.83 2.01
CA ALA A 21 -8.07 -6.47 3.18
C ALA A 21 -9.40 -5.79 2.81
N ASP A 22 -9.39 -4.86 1.86
CA ASP A 22 -10.64 -4.25 1.36
C ASP A 22 -11.53 -5.31 0.71
N LEU A 23 -10.99 -6.18 -0.16
CA LEU A 23 -11.79 -7.24 -0.80
C LEU A 23 -12.36 -8.23 0.23
N MET A 24 -11.62 -8.55 1.29
CA MET A 24 -12.14 -9.29 2.44
C MET A 24 -13.24 -8.50 3.14
N GLY A 25 -13.08 -7.18 3.29
CA GLY A 25 -14.09 -6.28 3.86
C GLY A 25 -15.40 -6.25 3.05
N VAL A 26 -15.32 -6.35 1.73
CA VAL A 26 -16.48 -6.48 0.82
C VAL A 26 -17.13 -7.85 0.96
N GLN A 27 -16.34 -8.92 0.98
CA GLN A 27 -16.83 -10.30 1.08
C GLN A 27 -17.43 -10.64 2.45
N GLN A 28 -17.00 -9.96 3.51
CA GLN A 28 -17.44 -10.16 4.88
C GLN A 28 -17.36 -11.62 5.35
N PRO A 29 -16.19 -12.28 5.24
CA PRO A 29 -16.04 -13.66 5.68
C PRO A 29 -16.41 -13.78 7.16
N LYS A 30 -17.10 -14.88 7.50
CA LYS A 30 -17.58 -15.11 8.87
C LYS A 30 -16.44 -14.96 9.89
N GLY A 31 -16.66 -14.10 10.88
CA GLY A 31 -15.71 -13.83 11.97
C GLY A 31 -14.82 -12.61 11.74
N LEU A 32 -14.78 -12.02 10.54
CA LEU A 32 -14.08 -10.75 10.31
C LEU A 32 -14.86 -9.60 10.94
N LEU A 33 -14.27 -8.97 11.96
CA LEU A 33 -14.88 -7.88 12.73
C LEU A 33 -14.63 -6.50 12.13
N GLY A 34 -13.56 -6.33 11.37
CA GLY A 34 -13.15 -5.07 10.79
C GLY A 34 -11.77 -5.17 10.14
N ILE A 35 -11.40 -4.13 9.41
CA ILE A 35 -10.11 -4.04 8.72
C ILE A 35 -9.35 -2.78 9.12
N HIS A 36 -8.03 -2.84 9.07
CA HIS A 36 -7.14 -1.68 9.12
C HIS A 36 -6.32 -1.61 7.84
N THR A 37 -6.13 -0.41 7.31
CA THR A 37 -5.25 -0.19 6.17
C THR A 37 -4.40 1.05 6.33
N ASN A 38 -3.16 0.97 5.86
CA ASN A 38 -2.26 2.11 5.70
C ASN A 38 -2.10 2.55 4.23
N MET A 39 -2.84 1.94 3.29
CA MET A 39 -2.90 2.31 1.87
C MET A 39 -4.34 2.15 1.37
N PRO A 40 -5.28 2.99 1.84
CA PRO A 40 -6.71 2.79 1.59
C PRO A 40 -7.09 2.88 0.11
N GLY A 41 -8.16 2.19 -0.27
CA GLY A 41 -8.86 2.42 -1.53
C GLY A 41 -9.81 3.61 -1.42
N ALA A 42 -9.30 4.84 -1.32
CA ALA A 42 -10.10 6.04 -1.06
C ALA A 42 -10.08 7.10 -2.17
N GLU A 43 -9.42 6.85 -3.31
CA GLU A 43 -9.36 7.79 -4.42
C GLU A 43 -10.75 8.02 -5.06
N PRO A 44 -11.24 9.27 -5.16
CA PRO A 44 -12.47 9.58 -5.87
C PRO A 44 -12.35 9.29 -7.37
N ALA A 45 -13.33 8.60 -7.94
CA ALA A 45 -13.32 8.20 -9.35
C ALA A 45 -13.15 9.37 -10.34
N ALA A 46 -13.72 10.55 -10.02
CA ALA A 46 -13.57 11.74 -10.87
C ALA A 46 -12.13 12.26 -10.89
N ILE A 47 -11.39 12.14 -9.79
CA ILE A 47 -9.96 12.52 -9.71
C ILE A 47 -9.13 11.50 -10.49
N ALA A 48 -9.36 10.21 -10.27
CA ALA A 48 -8.69 9.14 -11.01
C ALA A 48 -8.85 9.33 -12.53
N GLN A 49 -10.08 9.59 -13.00
CA GLN A 49 -10.36 9.84 -14.41
C GLN A 49 -9.67 11.11 -14.93
N ALA A 50 -9.67 12.20 -14.16
CA ALA A 50 -9.00 13.44 -14.58
C ALA A 50 -7.49 13.26 -14.76
N ILE A 51 -6.85 12.50 -13.86
CA ILE A 51 -5.42 12.16 -13.97
C ILE A 51 -5.18 11.27 -15.19
N GLN A 52 -5.97 10.21 -15.37
CA GLN A 52 -5.87 9.28 -16.51
C GLN A 52 -6.07 9.99 -17.86
N ASP A 53 -6.98 10.97 -17.93
CA ASP A 53 -7.22 11.79 -19.12
C ASP A 53 -6.10 12.81 -19.40
N GLY A 54 -5.07 12.90 -18.54
CA GLY A 54 -4.00 13.88 -18.64
C GLY A 54 -4.43 15.31 -18.27
N LYS A 55 -5.60 15.49 -17.64
CA LYS A 55 -6.10 16.80 -17.17
C LYS A 55 -5.45 17.24 -15.87
N GLY A 56 -4.81 16.31 -15.15
CA GLY A 56 -4.19 16.55 -13.86
C GLY A 56 -5.21 16.73 -12.74
N CYS A 57 -4.81 17.41 -11.67
CA CYS A 57 -5.66 17.63 -10.50
C CYS A 57 -6.75 18.67 -10.77
N PRO A 58 -8.01 18.39 -10.38
CA PRO A 58 -9.07 19.40 -10.43
C PRO A 58 -8.69 20.69 -9.69
N PRO A 59 -8.96 21.88 -10.27
CA PRO A 59 -8.46 23.15 -9.76
C PRO A 59 -9.11 23.59 -8.43
N ASP A 60 -10.24 23.00 -8.08
CA ASP A 60 -11.00 23.26 -6.85
C ASP A 60 -10.49 22.47 -5.64
N LEU A 61 -9.58 21.51 -5.82
CA LEU A 61 -8.95 20.80 -4.71
C LEU A 61 -8.05 21.75 -3.91
N THR A 62 -8.10 21.62 -2.58
CA THR A 62 -7.28 22.39 -1.65
C THR A 62 -6.73 21.51 -0.53
N GLY A 63 -5.72 22.01 0.19
CA GLY A 63 -5.15 21.36 1.37
C GLY A 63 -4.75 19.91 1.11
N ASP A 64 -5.17 19.01 2.01
CA ASP A 64 -4.85 17.59 1.95
C ASP A 64 -5.38 16.90 0.67
N GLU A 65 -6.56 17.29 0.17
CA GLU A 65 -7.10 16.69 -1.07
C GLU A 65 -6.27 17.06 -2.30
N LYS A 66 -5.78 18.31 -2.35
CA LYS A 66 -4.86 18.73 -3.41
C LYS A 66 -3.54 17.97 -3.32
N HIS A 67 -2.97 17.87 -2.12
CA HIS A 67 -1.71 17.16 -1.89
C HIS A 67 -1.80 15.68 -2.31
N ALA A 68 -2.86 14.99 -1.89
CA ALA A 68 -3.10 13.59 -2.26
C ALA A 68 -3.27 13.42 -3.77
N CYS A 69 -3.98 14.35 -4.43
CA CYS A 69 -4.10 14.32 -5.88
C CYS A 69 -2.75 14.51 -6.59
N GLU A 70 -1.92 15.44 -6.13
CA GLU A 70 -0.59 15.68 -6.70
C GLU A 70 0.31 14.44 -6.54
N GLN A 71 0.25 13.76 -5.38
CA GLN A 71 0.94 12.49 -5.17
C GLN A 71 0.47 11.40 -6.14
N LEU A 72 -0.85 11.24 -6.32
CA LEU A 72 -1.42 10.28 -7.27
C LEU A 72 -1.09 10.61 -8.73
N ALA A 73 -1.09 11.90 -9.09
CA ALA A 73 -0.70 12.34 -10.43
C ALA A 73 0.77 12.05 -10.70
N PHE A 74 1.66 12.31 -9.73
CA PHE A 74 3.06 11.93 -9.82
C PHE A 74 3.25 10.42 -9.91
N LEU A 75 2.57 9.65 -9.05
CA LEU A 75 2.62 8.19 -9.04
C LEU A 75 2.27 7.59 -10.40
N ASN A 76 1.25 8.10 -11.09
CA ASN A 76 0.87 7.63 -12.42
C ASN A 76 2.00 7.73 -13.47
N THR A 77 3.02 8.57 -13.23
CA THR A 77 4.22 8.64 -14.09
C THR A 77 5.29 7.59 -13.75
N GLN A 78 5.13 6.86 -12.64
CA GLN A 78 6.12 5.94 -12.06
C GLN A 78 5.69 4.46 -12.10
N LEU A 79 4.54 4.14 -12.72
CA LEU A 79 3.95 2.79 -12.69
C LEU A 79 4.55 1.78 -13.69
N GLY A 80 5.68 2.09 -14.34
CA GLY A 80 6.27 1.24 -15.38
C GLY A 80 6.59 -0.19 -14.91
N TYR A 81 7.02 -0.36 -13.66
CA TYR A 81 7.25 -1.69 -13.08
C TYR A 81 5.94 -2.50 -12.99
N ALA A 82 4.86 -1.87 -12.53
CA ALA A 82 3.56 -2.48 -12.35
C ALA A 82 2.90 -2.81 -13.70
N GLU A 83 3.07 -1.97 -14.71
CA GLU A 83 2.61 -2.22 -16.08
C GLU A 83 3.29 -3.45 -16.69
N LEU A 84 4.61 -3.58 -16.50
CA LEU A 84 5.36 -4.73 -17.00
C LEU A 84 4.95 -6.02 -16.28
N MET A 85 4.83 -5.98 -14.94
CA MET A 85 4.35 -7.11 -14.14
C MET A 85 2.90 -7.49 -14.48
N GLY A 86 2.04 -6.50 -14.71
CA GLY A 86 0.62 -6.68 -15.02
C GLY A 86 0.34 -7.14 -16.45
N SER A 87 1.26 -6.90 -17.39
CA SER A 87 1.08 -7.23 -18.81
C SER A 87 1.92 -8.41 -19.29
N ARG A 88 3.12 -8.64 -18.77
CA ARG A 88 4.02 -9.71 -19.24
C ARG A 88 4.85 -10.28 -18.08
N PRO A 89 4.23 -10.76 -16.99
CA PRO A 89 5.00 -11.20 -15.81
C PRO A 89 5.98 -12.33 -16.12
N GLN A 90 5.63 -13.24 -17.04
CA GLN A 90 6.47 -14.38 -17.38
C GLN A 90 7.73 -13.99 -18.17
N THR A 91 7.77 -12.81 -18.82
CA THR A 91 8.97 -12.36 -19.54
C THR A 91 10.03 -11.77 -18.61
N LEU A 92 9.71 -11.57 -17.33
CA LEU A 92 10.63 -11.07 -16.30
C LEU A 92 11.60 -12.15 -15.79
N THR A 93 11.89 -13.20 -16.57
CA THR A 93 12.81 -14.27 -16.14
C THR A 93 14.22 -13.78 -15.84
N GLY A 94 14.64 -12.63 -16.39
CA GLY A 94 15.91 -11.99 -16.04
C GLY A 94 16.05 -11.67 -14.54
N LEU A 95 14.94 -11.42 -13.83
CA LEU A 95 14.94 -11.22 -12.38
C LEU A 95 15.23 -12.51 -11.60
N ALA A 96 15.02 -13.68 -12.21
CA ALA A 96 15.38 -14.98 -11.64
C ALA A 96 16.81 -15.40 -11.97
N ASP A 97 17.44 -14.77 -12.95
CA ASP A 97 18.78 -15.13 -13.45
C ASP A 97 19.88 -14.21 -12.90
N SER A 98 19.54 -12.97 -12.55
CA SER A 98 20.48 -11.98 -12.04
C SER A 98 20.08 -11.44 -10.67
N PRO A 99 20.85 -11.71 -9.59
CA PRO A 99 20.55 -11.16 -8.27
C PRO A 99 20.71 -9.64 -8.23
N ILE A 100 21.61 -9.08 -9.05
CA ILE A 100 21.76 -7.62 -9.20
C ILE A 100 20.55 -7.04 -9.94
N GLY A 101 20.06 -7.74 -10.98
CA GLY A 101 18.84 -7.34 -11.70
C GLY A 101 17.60 -7.35 -10.80
N LEU A 102 17.45 -8.38 -9.97
CA LEU A 102 16.41 -8.45 -8.95
C LEU A 102 16.52 -7.31 -7.93
N ALA A 103 17.72 -7.10 -7.38
CA ALA A 103 17.97 -6.05 -6.41
C ALA A 103 17.61 -4.67 -6.99
N ALA A 104 18.10 -4.35 -8.19
CA ALA A 104 17.79 -3.07 -8.85
C ALA A 104 16.28 -2.88 -9.03
N PHE A 105 15.57 -3.93 -9.49
CA PHE A 105 14.13 -3.87 -9.70
C PHE A 105 13.35 -3.67 -8.40
N MET A 106 13.77 -4.30 -7.30
CA MET A 106 13.11 -4.16 -6.00
C MET A 106 13.41 -2.81 -5.31
N LEU A 107 14.61 -2.25 -5.52
CA LEU A 107 15.01 -0.98 -4.92
C LEU A 107 14.29 0.22 -5.57
N ASP A 108 14.05 0.16 -6.88
CA ASP A 108 13.48 1.24 -7.72
C ASP A 108 11.99 1.03 -8.02
N HIS A 109 11.20 0.54 -7.05
CA HIS A 109 9.77 0.29 -7.26
C HIS A 109 8.90 1.55 -7.07
N ASP A 110 9.25 2.44 -6.14
CA ASP A 110 8.65 3.77 -6.01
C ASP A 110 9.66 4.81 -5.52
N ALA A 111 9.43 6.07 -5.88
CA ALA A 111 10.38 7.14 -5.69
C ALA A 111 10.67 7.44 -4.21
N LYS A 112 9.67 7.39 -3.33
CA LYS A 112 9.84 7.74 -1.91
C LYS A 112 10.53 6.63 -1.13
N SER A 113 10.19 5.39 -1.44
CA SER A 113 10.92 4.22 -0.94
C SER A 113 12.36 4.23 -1.42
N LEU A 114 12.64 4.53 -2.70
CA LEU A 114 14.01 4.61 -3.21
C LEU A 114 14.81 5.72 -2.50
N GLU A 115 14.22 6.90 -2.30
CA GLU A 115 14.84 7.99 -1.54
C GLU A 115 15.20 7.54 -0.12
N LEU A 116 14.28 6.86 0.58
CA LEU A 116 14.50 6.32 1.93
C LEU A 116 15.62 5.29 1.95
N ILE A 117 15.56 4.30 1.05
CA ILE A 117 16.54 3.24 0.94
C ILE A 117 17.93 3.83 0.63
N THR A 118 18.01 4.82 -0.26
CA THR A 118 19.26 5.51 -0.58
C THR A 118 19.87 6.17 0.67
N ARG A 119 19.05 6.81 1.51
CA ARG A 119 19.53 7.40 2.77
C ARG A 119 20.06 6.34 3.74
N VAL A 120 19.37 5.20 3.85
CA VAL A 120 19.82 4.04 4.65
C VAL A 120 21.18 3.52 4.15
N PHE A 121 21.35 3.37 2.83
CA PHE A 121 22.62 2.92 2.25
C PHE A 121 23.76 3.93 2.44
N ASN A 122 23.44 5.22 2.52
CA ASN A 122 24.37 6.30 2.86
C ASN A 122 24.64 6.45 4.38
N GLY A 123 24.14 5.52 5.20
CA GLY A 123 24.40 5.48 6.65
C GLY A 123 23.46 6.32 7.51
N GLN A 124 22.37 6.84 6.96
CA GLN A 124 21.34 7.53 7.74
C GLN A 124 20.40 6.54 8.44
N THR A 125 19.80 6.96 9.55
CA THR A 125 18.86 6.12 10.32
C THR A 125 17.41 6.45 9.95
N GLU A 126 16.72 5.53 9.30
CA GLU A 126 15.32 5.69 8.86
C GLU A 126 14.35 4.65 9.43
N GLY A 127 14.80 3.88 10.43
CA GLY A 127 14.03 2.77 11.01
C GLY A 127 14.32 1.41 10.36
N LEU A 128 14.97 1.43 9.19
CA LEU A 128 15.50 0.25 8.49
C LEU A 128 17.02 0.26 8.46
N THR A 129 17.62 -0.92 8.36
CA THR A 129 19.05 -1.11 8.09
C THR A 129 19.29 -1.58 6.66
N ARG A 130 20.55 -1.55 6.21
CA ARG A 130 20.91 -2.09 4.88
C ARG A 130 20.69 -3.59 4.84
N GLU A 131 20.98 -4.26 5.95
CA GLU A 131 20.83 -5.69 6.14
C GLU A 131 19.34 -6.09 6.03
N ASP A 132 18.42 -5.34 6.64
CA ASP A 132 16.98 -5.58 6.45
C ASP A 132 16.59 -5.59 4.96
N ILE A 133 17.09 -4.61 4.19
CA ILE A 133 16.77 -4.47 2.76
C ILE A 133 17.36 -5.62 1.95
N LEU A 134 18.61 -6.00 2.24
CA LEU A 134 19.27 -7.13 1.59
C LEU A 134 18.62 -8.47 1.95
N ASP A 135 18.10 -8.62 3.17
CA ASP A 135 17.37 -9.82 3.59
C ASP A 135 16.06 -9.96 2.82
N ASN A 136 15.32 -8.87 2.60
CA ASN A 136 14.10 -8.90 1.79
C ASN A 136 14.39 -9.29 0.33
N ILE A 137 15.44 -8.73 -0.27
CA ILE A 137 15.89 -9.10 -1.63
C ILE A 137 16.33 -10.56 -1.68
N SER A 138 17.10 -11.00 -0.67
CA SER A 138 17.61 -12.37 -0.56
C SER A 138 16.48 -13.38 -0.42
N LEU A 139 15.40 -13.04 0.30
CA LEU A 139 14.20 -13.86 0.39
C LEU A 139 13.58 -14.11 -0.99
N TYR A 140 13.39 -13.05 -1.79
CA TYR A 140 12.86 -13.17 -3.16
C TYR A 140 13.78 -13.99 -4.06
N TRP A 141 15.10 -13.77 -3.96
CA TRP A 141 16.11 -14.50 -4.71
C TRP A 141 16.11 -16.00 -4.38
N LEU A 142 16.27 -16.35 -3.10
CA LEU A 142 16.43 -17.73 -2.65
C LEU A 142 15.17 -18.58 -2.83
N THR A 143 14.00 -17.94 -2.84
CA THR A 143 12.73 -18.61 -3.12
C THR A 143 12.35 -18.60 -4.60
N ASN A 144 13.12 -17.89 -5.44
CA ASN A 144 12.86 -17.68 -6.86
C ASN A 144 11.44 -17.17 -7.13
N THR A 145 10.98 -16.20 -6.33
CA THR A 145 9.58 -15.75 -6.35
C THR A 145 9.34 -14.48 -7.14
N ALA A 146 10.36 -13.84 -7.70
CA ALA A 146 10.22 -12.60 -8.50
C ALA A 146 9.11 -12.71 -9.57
N VAL A 147 9.20 -13.71 -10.46
CA VAL A 147 8.20 -13.94 -11.52
C VAL A 147 6.83 -14.33 -10.93
N SER A 148 6.79 -15.17 -9.90
CA SER A 148 5.52 -15.59 -9.30
C SER A 148 4.78 -14.43 -8.61
N SER A 149 5.52 -13.51 -7.97
CA SER A 149 4.97 -12.32 -7.35
C SER A 149 4.43 -11.34 -8.39
N ALA A 150 5.10 -11.21 -9.55
CA ALA A 150 4.63 -10.41 -10.67
C ALA A 150 3.28 -10.87 -11.22
N ARG A 151 2.97 -12.18 -11.17
CA ARG A 151 1.66 -12.68 -11.62
C ARG A 151 0.50 -12.13 -10.80
N LEU A 152 0.73 -11.68 -9.56
CA LEU A 152 -0.32 -11.02 -8.78
C LEU A 152 -0.84 -9.74 -9.48
N TYR A 153 0.06 -8.97 -10.11
CA TYR A 153 -0.30 -7.81 -10.93
C TYR A 153 -1.10 -8.22 -12.16
N TRP A 154 -0.74 -9.33 -12.80
CA TRP A 154 -1.48 -9.85 -13.95
C TRP A 154 -2.89 -10.32 -13.58
N GLU A 155 -3.05 -10.99 -12.44
CA GLU A 155 -4.35 -11.52 -12.00
C GLU A 155 -5.29 -10.42 -11.49
N ASN A 156 -4.75 -9.37 -10.85
CA ASN A 156 -5.58 -8.30 -10.32
C ASN A 156 -6.22 -7.47 -11.44
N LYS A 157 -7.55 -7.36 -11.39
CA LYS A 157 -8.35 -6.52 -12.31
C LYS A 157 -8.98 -5.32 -11.59
N HIS A 158 -8.67 -5.11 -10.32
CA HIS A 158 -9.19 -4.01 -9.54
C HIS A 158 -8.20 -2.84 -9.50
N PRO A 159 -8.65 -1.58 -9.68
CA PRO A 159 -7.79 -0.43 -9.43
C PRO A 159 -7.39 -0.39 -7.95
N PHE A 160 -6.10 -0.14 -7.67
CA PHE A 160 -5.53 -0.20 -6.32
C PHE A 160 -6.23 0.73 -5.32
N PHE A 161 -6.39 1.99 -5.72
CA PHE A 161 -6.86 3.08 -4.84
C PHE A 161 -8.36 3.36 -4.96
N SER A 162 -9.09 2.62 -5.81
CA SER A 162 -10.53 2.80 -5.97
C SER A 162 -11.32 2.39 -4.73
N VAL A 163 -12.43 3.11 -4.48
CA VAL A 163 -13.40 2.76 -3.45
C VAL A 163 -14.04 1.40 -3.76
N LYS A 164 -13.87 0.43 -2.85
CA LYS A 164 -14.36 -0.95 -3.05
C LYS A 164 -15.74 -1.24 -2.44
N GLY A 165 -16.27 -0.33 -1.62
CA GLY A 165 -17.60 -0.47 -0.99
C GLY A 165 -17.61 -1.35 0.27
N VAL A 166 -16.58 -1.27 1.09
CA VAL A 166 -16.48 -2.00 2.38
C VAL A 166 -17.54 -1.49 3.36
N LYS A 167 -18.29 -2.43 3.97
CA LYS A 167 -19.34 -2.13 4.96
C LYS A 167 -18.93 -2.42 6.41
N LEU A 168 -17.91 -3.24 6.60
CA LEU A 168 -17.36 -3.54 7.93
C LEU A 168 -16.69 -2.28 8.53
N PRO A 169 -16.48 -2.25 9.85
CA PRO A 169 -15.60 -1.27 10.48
C PRO A 169 -14.25 -1.19 9.79
N VAL A 170 -13.84 0.03 9.41
CA VAL A 170 -12.56 0.32 8.75
C VAL A 170 -11.76 1.29 9.61
N ALA A 171 -10.47 1.05 9.73
CA ALA A 171 -9.51 1.96 10.32
C ALA A 171 -8.45 2.34 9.28
N VAL A 172 -8.05 3.61 9.25
CA VAL A 172 -7.05 4.14 8.31
C VAL A 172 -5.93 4.85 9.05
N SER A 173 -4.68 4.55 8.68
CA SER A 173 -3.48 5.28 9.11
C SER A 173 -2.80 5.88 7.89
N ALA A 174 -2.84 7.21 7.75
CA ALA A 174 -2.33 7.93 6.58
C ALA A 174 -0.90 8.42 6.81
N PHE A 175 0.07 7.67 6.29
CA PHE A 175 1.50 8.00 6.34
C PHE A 175 1.86 9.02 5.24
N PRO A 176 2.75 10.00 5.51
CA PRO A 176 3.03 11.10 4.58
C PRO A 176 3.74 10.67 3.29
N ASP A 177 4.67 9.71 3.39
CA ASP A 177 5.48 9.25 2.25
C ASP A 177 4.97 7.92 1.67
N GLU A 178 3.71 7.56 1.95
CA GLU A 178 2.99 6.50 1.23
C GLU A 178 2.79 6.92 -0.23
N LEU A 179 2.43 5.98 -1.12
CA LEU A 179 2.14 6.25 -2.54
C LEU A 179 1.16 7.42 -2.73
N TYR A 180 0.24 7.59 -1.78
CA TYR A 180 -0.44 8.85 -1.52
C TYR A 180 -0.90 8.92 -0.06
N GLN A 181 -0.87 10.12 0.54
CA GLN A 181 -1.38 10.33 1.88
C GLN A 181 -2.89 10.57 1.85
N ALA A 182 -3.67 9.51 2.10
CA ALA A 182 -5.13 9.56 2.01
C ALA A 182 -5.75 10.66 2.90
N PRO A 183 -6.46 11.65 2.33
CA PRO A 183 -7.15 12.68 3.09
C PRO A 183 -8.29 12.08 3.92
N LYS A 184 -8.54 12.65 5.10
CA LYS A 184 -9.65 12.21 5.95
C LYS A 184 -11.00 12.28 5.24
N SER A 185 -11.24 13.36 4.49
CA SER A 185 -12.47 13.56 3.72
C SER A 185 -12.68 12.47 2.66
N TRP A 186 -11.62 11.95 2.07
CA TRP A 186 -11.70 10.85 1.10
C TRP A 186 -11.99 9.53 1.80
N ALA A 187 -11.30 9.25 2.91
CA ALA A 187 -11.52 8.06 3.72
C ALA A 187 -12.97 7.99 4.26
N GLU A 188 -13.51 9.11 4.75
CA GLU A 188 -14.90 9.18 5.25
C GLU A 188 -15.93 8.90 4.15
N ARG A 189 -15.68 9.37 2.91
CA ARG A 189 -16.55 9.07 1.76
C ARG A 189 -16.41 7.62 1.29
N ALA A 190 -15.20 7.07 1.32
CA ALA A 190 -14.91 5.72 0.85
C ALA A 190 -15.42 4.63 1.81
N TYR A 191 -15.39 4.91 3.12
CA TYR A 191 -15.68 3.95 4.17
C TYR A 191 -16.81 4.46 5.08
N PRO A 192 -18.08 4.09 4.83
CA PRO A 192 -19.22 4.55 5.63
C PRO A 192 -19.16 4.19 7.12
N ASN A 193 -18.35 3.19 7.48
CA ASN A 193 -18.10 2.77 8.87
C ASN A 193 -16.62 2.97 9.24
N LEU A 194 -16.11 4.18 9.06
CA LEU A 194 -14.75 4.57 9.46
C LEU A 194 -14.67 4.74 10.98
N ILE A 195 -14.12 3.75 11.68
CA ILE A 195 -14.03 3.74 13.15
C ILE A 195 -12.78 4.42 13.69
N TYR A 196 -11.77 4.63 12.84
CA TYR A 196 -10.51 5.26 13.20
C TYR A 196 -9.86 5.87 11.96
N TYR A 197 -9.35 7.09 12.11
CA TYR A 197 -8.49 7.74 11.13
C TYR A 197 -7.41 8.50 11.88
N ASN A 198 -6.16 8.35 11.46
CA ASN A 198 -5.09 9.20 11.92
C ASN A 198 -4.16 9.57 10.75
N LYS A 199 -3.76 10.85 10.71
CA LYS A 199 -2.77 11.37 9.79
C LYS A 199 -1.44 11.46 10.54
N LEU A 200 -0.45 10.68 10.11
CA LEU A 200 0.85 10.62 10.76
C LEU A 200 1.82 11.66 10.20
N ASN A 201 2.84 11.99 10.98
CA ASN A 201 3.87 12.97 10.64
C ASN A 201 5.15 12.34 10.08
N LYS A 202 5.28 11.01 10.12
CA LYS A 202 6.46 10.28 9.63
C LYS A 202 6.08 8.88 9.15
N GLY A 203 6.81 8.39 8.15
CA GLY A 203 6.75 7.05 7.58
C GLY A 203 6.17 7.07 6.17
N GLY A 204 6.42 6.02 5.41
CA GLY A 204 5.92 5.85 4.06
C GLY A 204 5.30 4.49 3.80
N HIS A 205 5.56 3.97 2.60
CA HIS A 205 4.95 2.76 2.05
C HIS A 205 5.16 1.52 2.94
N PHE A 206 6.35 1.37 3.54
CA PHE A 206 6.69 0.25 4.40
C PHE A 206 6.41 0.57 5.87
N ALA A 207 5.22 1.09 6.18
CA ALA A 207 4.84 1.61 7.50
C ALA A 207 5.25 0.72 8.70
N ALA A 208 4.99 -0.59 8.62
CA ALA A 208 5.33 -1.54 9.69
C ALA A 208 6.84 -1.75 9.87
N TRP A 209 7.60 -1.59 8.79
CA TRP A 209 9.04 -1.78 8.74
C TRP A 209 9.77 -0.49 9.14
N GLU A 210 9.38 0.65 8.56
CA GLU A 210 9.97 1.96 8.81
C GLU A 210 9.65 2.51 10.21
N GLN A 211 8.39 2.38 10.63
CA GLN A 211 7.86 3.01 11.84
C GLN A 211 7.17 1.99 12.75
N PRO A 212 7.85 0.92 13.21
CA PRO A 212 7.22 -0.20 13.88
C PRO A 212 6.47 0.21 15.16
N LYS A 213 6.99 1.18 15.91
CA LYS A 213 6.32 1.70 17.11
C LYS A 213 5.04 2.44 16.77
N LEU A 214 5.09 3.37 15.80
CA LEU A 214 3.89 4.09 15.36
C LEU A 214 2.86 3.11 14.82
N PHE A 215 3.26 2.19 13.96
CA PHE A 215 2.38 1.19 13.38
C PHE A 215 1.69 0.33 14.45
N VAL A 216 2.42 -0.13 15.47
CA VAL A 216 1.82 -0.89 16.59
C VAL A 216 0.81 -0.05 17.38
N ASP A 217 1.12 1.21 17.66
CA ASP A 217 0.22 2.10 18.40
C ASP A 217 -1.04 2.41 17.59
N GLU A 218 -0.92 2.60 16.28
CA GLU A 218 -2.04 2.74 15.35
C GLU A 218 -2.95 1.50 15.39
N LEU A 219 -2.42 0.28 15.29
CA LEU A 219 -3.22 -0.95 15.35
C LEU A 219 -3.92 -1.13 16.71
N ARG A 220 -3.26 -0.75 17.79
CA ARG A 220 -3.85 -0.80 19.14
C ARG A 220 -5.00 0.18 19.27
N ASN A 221 -4.85 1.41 18.77
CA ASN A 221 -5.87 2.44 18.82
C ASN A 221 -7.05 2.10 17.90
N ALA A 222 -6.76 1.71 16.66
CA ALA A 222 -7.73 1.34 15.63
C ALA A 222 -8.68 0.24 16.09
N PHE A 223 -8.14 -0.84 16.66
CA PHE A 223 -8.94 -2.00 17.03
C PHE A 223 -9.42 -2.00 18.48
N ARG A 224 -9.16 -0.93 19.25
CA ARG A 224 -9.57 -0.84 20.66
C ARG A 224 -11.08 -1.06 20.86
N THR A 225 -11.91 -0.62 19.91
CA THR A 225 -13.37 -0.74 19.96
C THR A 225 -13.90 -2.10 19.48
N LEU A 226 -13.04 -2.96 18.90
CA LEU A 226 -13.41 -4.26 18.36
C LEU A 226 -12.87 -5.45 19.18
N ARG A 227 -12.17 -5.17 20.28
CA ARG A 227 -11.60 -6.17 21.20
C ARG A 227 -12.62 -6.62 22.24
#